data_AF-A0A8J7DEQ2-F1
#
_entry.id   AF-A0A8J7DEQ2-F1
#
_cell.length_a   1.000
_cell.length_b   1.000
_cell.length_c   1.000
_cell.angle_alpha   90.00
_cell.angle_beta   90.00
_cell.angle_gamma   90.00
#
_symmetry.space_group_name_H-M   'P 1'
#
loop_
_entity.id
_entity.type
_entity.pdbx_description
1 polymer ?
#
loop_
_entity_poly.entity_id
_entity_poly.type
_entity_poly.pdbx_seq_one_letter_code
_entity_poly.pdbx_strand_id
1 'polypeptide(L)' 'LSFAPKTCALTILKKIGSFFPGPSKATRAYLHREADVVRILEKNGFAVQRQAMTKTRFYFSRLLEATRG' A
#
# COMPACT_ATOMS: atom_id res chain seq x y z
N LEU A 1 5.38 -4.73 -8.46
CA LEU A 1 4.23 -3.83 -8.22
C LEU A 1 4.41 -3.18 -6.84
N SER A 2 4.23 -1.86 -6.70
CA SER A 2 4.29 -1.17 -5.40
C SER A 2 2.96 -0.47 -5.09
N PHE A 3 2.49 -0.60 -3.84
CA PHE A 3 1.29 0.06 -3.36
C PHE A 3 1.51 0.54 -1.91
N ALA A 4 0.71 1.53 -1.50
CA ALA A 4 0.76 2.06 -0.16
C ALA A 4 -0.11 1.19 0.79
N PRO A 5 0.40 0.71 1.92
CA PRO A 5 -0.38 -0.16 2.82
C PRO A 5 -1.29 0.65 3.75
N LYS A 6 -2.54 0.19 3.96
CA LYS A 6 -3.48 0.85 4.89
C LYS A 6 -3.06 0.62 6.34
N THR A 7 -2.43 1.61 6.95
CA THR A 7 -2.01 1.58 8.35
C THR A 7 -2.93 2.44 9.22
N CYS A 8 -3.03 2.12 10.52
CA CYS A 8 -3.79 2.92 11.47
C CYS A 8 -3.30 4.37 11.53
N ALA A 9 -1.98 4.58 11.43
CA ALA A 9 -1.37 5.91 11.36
C ALA A 9 -1.88 6.74 10.17
N LEU A 10 -1.98 6.14 8.97
CA LEU A 10 -2.52 6.82 7.79
C LEU A 10 -4.03 7.11 7.91
N THR A 11 -4.76 6.30 8.66
CA THR A 11 -6.20 6.52 8.90
C THR A 11 -6.43 7.69 9.86
N ILE A 12 -5.61 7.79 10.91
CA ILE A 12 -5.65 8.91 11.88
C ILE A 12 -5.24 10.21 11.18
N LEU A 13 -4.15 10.19 10.40
CA LEU A 13 -3.67 11.37 9.67
C LEU A 13 -4.72 11.88 8.65
N LYS A 14 -5.41 10.97 7.96
CA LYS A 14 -6.50 11.32 7.03
C LYS A 14 -7.71 11.92 7.75
N LYS A 15 -8.03 11.46 8.96
CA LYS A 15 -9.13 11.98 9.79
C LYS A 15 -8.82 13.37 10.37
N ILE A 16 -7.56 13.63 10.72
CA ILE A 16 -7.10 14.97 11.14
C ILE A 16 -7.11 15.93 9.94
N GLY A 17 -6.66 15.48 8.76
CA GLY A 17 -6.67 16.29 7.54
C GLY A 17 -8.08 16.68 7.06
N SER A 18 -9.13 15.89 7.36
CA SER A 18 -10.50 16.23 6.98
C SER A 18 -11.10 17.45 7.70
N PHE A 19 -10.48 17.88 8.82
CA PHE A 19 -10.91 19.07 9.59
C PHE A 19 -10.54 20.41 8.94
N PHE A 20 -9.65 20.44 7.94
CA PHE A 20 -9.29 21.66 7.23
C PHE A 20 -10.07 21.79 5.92
N PRO A 21 -10.71 22.94 5.60
CA PRO A 21 -11.41 23.15 4.34
C PRO A 21 -10.41 23.41 3.19
N GLY A 22 -10.56 22.69 2.07
CA GLY A 22 -9.69 22.82 0.89
C GLY A 22 -9.79 21.62 -0.07
N PRO A 23 -9.61 21.78 -1.39
CA PRO A 23 -9.83 20.73 -2.40
C PRO A 23 -8.74 19.63 -2.47
N SER A 24 -7.66 19.77 -1.71
CA SER A 24 -6.49 18.86 -1.71
C SER A 24 -6.40 18.04 -0.41
N LYS A 25 -7.48 17.35 -0.01
CA LYS A 25 -7.58 16.74 1.34
C LYS A 25 -6.85 15.41 1.54
N ALA A 26 -6.45 14.69 0.49
CA ALA A 26 -5.73 13.43 0.64
C ALA A 26 -5.07 13.01 -0.68
N THR A 27 -3.80 12.63 -0.63
CA THR A 27 -3.16 11.85 -1.69
C THR A 27 -4.07 10.66 -2.03
N ARG A 28 -4.40 10.50 -3.31
CA ARG A 28 -5.18 9.37 -3.84
C ARG A 28 -4.32 8.10 -3.81
N ALA A 29 -3.95 7.66 -2.61
CA ALA A 29 -3.23 6.43 -2.38
C ALA A 29 -4.24 5.29 -2.48
N TYR A 30 -4.16 4.52 -3.58
CA TYR A 30 -4.86 3.26 -3.70
C TYR A 30 -4.19 2.28 -2.76
N LEU A 31 -4.70 2.25 -1.53
CA LEU A 31 -4.19 1.36 -0.51
C LEU A 31 -4.71 -0.04 -0.81
N HIS A 32 -3.99 -0.80 -1.62
CA HIS A 32 -4.27 -2.23 -1.76
C HIS A 32 -3.88 -2.92 -0.45
N ARG A 33 -4.66 -3.91 0.00
CA ARG A 33 -4.18 -4.78 1.07
C ARG A 33 -3.17 -5.72 0.44
N GLU A 34 -2.06 -5.95 1.13
CA GLU A 34 -1.04 -6.91 0.67
C GLU A 34 -1.64 -8.28 0.40
N ALA A 35 -2.55 -8.73 1.26
CA ALA A 35 -3.28 -9.98 1.09
C ALA A 35 -4.02 -10.06 -0.25
N ASP A 36 -4.62 -8.96 -0.71
CA ASP A 36 -5.36 -8.95 -1.99
C ASP A 36 -4.38 -9.02 -3.18
N VAL A 37 -3.24 -8.34 -3.08
CA VAL A 37 -2.20 -8.36 -4.13
C VAL A 37 -1.53 -9.72 -4.23
N VAL A 38 -1.18 -10.35 -3.09
CA VAL A 38 -0.62 -11.70 -3.03
C VAL A 38 -1.61 -12.71 -3.60
N ARG A 39 -2.89 -12.63 -3.21
CA ARG A 39 -3.94 -13.54 -3.70
C ARG A 39 -4.14 -13.42 -5.21
N ILE A 40 -4.05 -12.21 -5.77
CA ILE A 40 -4.09 -12.01 -7.23
C ILE A 40 -2.86 -12.63 -7.88
N LEU A 41 -1.66 -12.44 -7.34
CA LEU A 41 -0.44 -13.05 -7.87
C LEU A 41 -0.52 -14.58 -7.86
N GLU A 42 -0.93 -15.17 -6.74
CA GLU A 42 -1.15 -16.62 -6.60
C GLU A 42 -2.20 -17.13 -7.59
N LYS A 43 -3.33 -16.42 -7.74
CA LYS A 43 -4.37 -16.77 -8.73
C LYS A 43 -3.85 -16.74 -10.18
N ASN A 44 -2.83 -15.94 -10.46
CA ASN A 44 -2.18 -15.86 -11.77
C ASN A 44 -0.98 -16.82 -11.91
N GLY A 45 -0.76 -17.73 -10.95
CA GLY A 45 0.32 -18.72 -10.98
C GLY A 45 1.69 -18.16 -10.59
N PHE A 46 1.74 -17.01 -9.94
CA PHE A 46 2.98 -16.44 -9.40
C PHE A 46 3.12 -16.80 -7.92
N ALA A 47 4.30 -17.26 -7.52
CA ALA A 47 4.68 -17.46 -6.14
C ALA A 47 5.50 -16.26 -5.64
N VAL A 48 5.07 -15.64 -4.54
CA VAL A 48 5.80 -14.52 -3.93
C VAL A 48 7.02 -15.07 -3.18
N GLN A 49 8.21 -14.60 -3.54
CA GLN A 49 9.49 -15.08 -2.98
C GLN A 49 10.05 -14.11 -1.95
N ARG A 50 10.28 -12.86 -2.36
CA ARG A 50 10.88 -11.82 -1.52
C ARG A 50 9.92 -10.66 -1.33
N GLN A 51 9.96 -10.09 -0.13
CA GLN A 51 9.15 -8.95 0.24
C GLN A 51 10.04 -7.92 0.91
N ALA A 52 9.97 -6.67 0.46
CA ALA A 52 10.69 -5.55 1.07
C ALA A 52 9.72 -4.41 1.38
N MET A 53 9.95 -3.71 2.49
CA MET A 53 9.17 -2.54 2.88
C MET A 53 10.10 -1.36 3.10
N THR A 54 9.99 -0.36 2.23
CA THR A 54 10.66 0.92 2.44
C THR A 54 9.72 1.82 3.23
N LYS A 55 10.15 2.21 4.44
CA LYS A 55 9.38 3.04 5.37
C LYS A 55 10.23 4.23 5.81
N THR A 56 9.88 5.42 5.34
CA THR A 56 10.44 6.69 5.82
C THR A 56 9.35 7.52 6.49
N ARG A 57 9.67 8.73 6.95
CA ARG A 57 8.71 9.63 7.61
C ARG A 57 7.50 9.98 6.72
N PHE A 58 7.70 10.03 5.40
CA PHE A 58 6.69 10.49 4.45
C PHE A 58 6.52 9.58 3.23
N TYR A 59 7.29 8.49 3.14
CA TYR A 59 7.24 7.56 2.00
C TYR A 59 7.18 6.11 2.48
N PHE A 60 6.20 5.38 1.96
CA PHE A 60 5.94 3.99 2.31
C PHE A 60 5.73 3.20 1.02
N SER A 61 6.57 2.20 0.76
CA SER A 61 6.51 1.35 -0.43
C SER A 61 6.68 -0.12 -0.04
N ARG A 62 5.74 -0.97 -0.48
CA ARG A 62 5.83 -2.43 -0.36
C ARG A 62 6.26 -3.01 -1.71
N LEU A 63 7.37 -3.72 -1.72
CA LEU A 63 7.94 -4.42 -2.87
C LEU A 63 7.69 -5.91 -2.70
N LEU A 64 7.06 -6.53 -3.69
CA LEU A 64 6.86 -7.98 -3.78
C LEU A 64 7.57 -8.49 -5.03
N GLU A 65 8.49 -9.41 -4.84
CA GLU A 65 9.11 -10.20 -5.90
C GLU A 65 8.33 -11.50 -6.05
N ALA A 66 7.82 -11.77 -7.25
CA ALA A 66 7.05 -12.97 -7.51
C ALA A 66 7.55 -13.63 -8.79
N THR A 67 7.74 -14.94 -8.76
CA THR A 67 8.21 -15.76 -9.88
C THR A 67 7.10 -16.69 -10.31
N ARG A 68 6.99 -16.91 -11.62
CA ARG A 68 6.10 -17.92 -12.20
C ARG A 68 6.96 -19.08 -12.66
N GLY A 69 6.65 -20.27 -12.15
CA GLY A 69 7.25 -21.53 -12.59
C GLY A 69 6.69 -21.98 -13.93
#